data_AF-A0AAV5WLK3-F1
#
_entry.id   AF-A0AAV5WLK3-F1
#
_cell.length_a   1.000
_cell.length_b   1.000
_cell.length_c   1.000
_cell.angle_alpha   90.00
_cell.angle_beta   90.00
_cell.angle_gamma   90.00
#
_symmetry.space_group_name_H-M   'P 1'
#
loop_
_entity.id
_entity.type
_entity.pdbx_description
1 polymer ?
#
loop_
_entity_poly.entity_id
_entity_poly.type
_entity_poly.pdbx_seq_one_letter_code
_entity_poly.pdbx_strand_id
1 'polypeptide(L)'
;MGDIKLNTRYLQSNRGIIKVLQIVFGFIICSLLCSNWYGGRSCFGEGRLGFCSGLNFVVVIINIVLFVINFLNIASLKLERTYSVIACVLFLIASALMIWFLIEVNSNRGWLVGATVLIIAEFLLFLWDVKILQGEASN
;
A
#
# COMPACT_ATOMS: atom_id res chain seq x y z
N MET A 1 4.36 2.91 -34.25
CA MET A 1 4.76 2.94 -32.83
C MET A 1 4.29 4.27 -32.29
N GLY A 2 3.22 4.29 -31.51
CA GLY A 2 2.64 5.53 -31.01
C GLY A 2 3.62 6.24 -30.08
N ASP A 3 3.80 7.55 -30.27
CA ASP A 3 4.69 8.37 -29.46
C ASP A 3 4.35 8.24 -27.97
N ILE A 4 5.16 7.47 -27.25
CA ILE A 4 5.09 7.36 -25.79
C ILE A 4 5.61 8.69 -25.23
N LYS A 5 4.70 9.64 -25.03
CA LYS A 5 5.03 10.93 -24.41
C LYS A 5 5.07 10.77 -22.90
N LEU A 6 6.24 11.06 -22.33
CA LEU A 6 6.46 11.14 -20.88
C LEU A 6 5.56 12.20 -20.25
N ASN A 7 4.68 11.79 -19.33
CA ASN A 7 3.81 12.71 -18.61
C ASN A 7 4.48 13.21 -17.33
N THR A 8 5.44 14.13 -17.47
CA THR A 8 6.17 14.73 -16.33
C THR A 8 5.26 15.48 -15.36
N ARG A 9 4.06 15.90 -15.82
CA ARG A 9 3.05 16.57 -14.99
C ARG A 9 2.37 15.62 -14.00
N TYR A 10 2.40 14.30 -14.26
CA TYR A 10 1.85 13.30 -13.34
C TYR A 10 2.62 13.27 -12.02
N LEU A 11 3.95 13.40 -12.06
CA LEU A 11 4.81 13.47 -10.86
C LEU A 11 4.52 14.68 -9.97
N GLN A 12 4.02 15.77 -10.55
CA GLN A 12 3.66 16.99 -9.82
C GLN A 12 2.19 17.01 -9.36
N SER A 13 1.39 16.02 -9.77
CA SER A 13 0.00 15.91 -9.34
C SER A 13 -0.12 15.19 -8.00
N ASN A 14 -1.15 15.51 -7.21
CA ASN A 14 -1.40 14.84 -5.93
C ASN A 14 -1.52 13.32 -6.11
N ARG A 15 -2.08 12.84 -7.23
CA ARG A 15 -2.14 11.40 -7.57
C ARG A 15 -0.77 10.74 -7.71
N GLY A 16 0.15 11.37 -8.43
CA GLY A 16 1.50 10.84 -8.59
C GLY A 16 2.24 10.77 -7.25
N ILE A 17 2.10 11.81 -6.42
CA ILE A 17 2.72 11.88 -5.10
C ILE A 17 2.16 10.80 -4.18
N ILE A 18 0.83 10.61 -4.15
CA ILE A 18 0.20 9.58 -3.32
C ILE A 18 0.67 8.17 -3.72
N LYS A 19 0.78 7.87 -5.03
CA LYS A 19 1.33 6.58 -5.46
C LYS A 19 2.77 6.37 -5.02
N VAL A 20 3.61 7.41 -5.09
CA VAL A 20 4.99 7.32 -4.62
C VAL A 20 5.03 7.07 -3.11
N LEU A 21 4.18 7.74 -2.33
CA LEU A 21 4.08 7.52 -0.88
C LEU A 21 3.63 6.09 -0.55
N GLN A 22 2.65 5.54 -1.27
CA GLN A 22 2.23 4.14 -1.11
C GLN A 22 3.39 3.17 -1.42
N ILE A 23 4.15 3.41 -2.49
CA ILE A 23 5.31 2.56 -2.81
C ILE A 23 6.35 2.61 -1.68
N VAL A 24 6.69 3.81 -1.19
CA VAL A 24 7.69 4.00 -0.13
C VAL A 24 7.23 3.36 1.18
N PHE A 25 5.99 3.59 1.60
CA PHE A 25 5.43 3.00 2.81
C PHE A 25 5.35 1.48 2.70
N GLY A 26 4.90 0.96 1.56
CA GLY A 26 4.89 -0.46 1.29
C GLY A 26 6.28 -1.12 1.39
N PHE A 27 7.35 -0.48 0.90
CA PHE A 27 8.72 -0.98 1.10
C PHE A 27 9.13 -0.99 2.57
N ILE A 28 8.83 0.07 3.32
CA ILE A 28 9.15 0.15 4.76
C ILE A 28 8.40 -0.95 5.54
N ILE A 29 7.11 -1.16 5.25
CA ILE A 29 6.30 -2.21 5.88
C ILE A 29 6.89 -3.59 5.58
N CYS A 30 7.25 -3.88 4.32
CA CYS A 30 7.94 -5.12 3.96
C CYS A 30 9.25 -5.29 4.73
N SER A 31 10.08 -4.25 4.83
CA SER A 31 11.32 -4.32 5.60
C SER A 31 11.06 -4.57 7.09
N LEU A 32 10.07 -3.92 7.69
CA LEU A 32 9.76 -4.07 9.11
C LEU A 32 9.22 -5.47 9.44
N LEU A 33 8.27 -5.95 8.64
CA LEU A 33 7.66 -7.27 8.80
C LEU A 33 8.63 -8.41 8.48
N CYS A 34 9.60 -8.19 7.58
CA CYS A 34 10.53 -9.23 7.14
C CYS A 34 11.91 -9.22 7.82
N SER A 35 12.39 -8.08 8.31
CA SER A 35 13.65 -8.02 9.05
C SER A 35 13.54 -8.59 10.46
N ASN A 36 12.34 -8.56 11.04
CA ASN A 36 12.14 -8.96 12.42
C ASN A 36 11.56 -10.36 12.52
N TRP A 37 12.32 -11.24 13.15
CA TRP A 37 11.82 -12.51 13.60
C TRP A 37 10.97 -12.26 14.86
N TYR A 38 9.63 -12.27 14.73
CA TYR A 38 8.70 -11.98 15.82
C TYR A 38 8.58 -13.14 16.84
N GLY A 39 9.71 -13.57 17.42
CA GLY A 39 9.77 -14.60 18.46
C GLY A 39 9.50 -16.01 17.95
N GLY A 40 10.14 -16.41 16.85
CA GLY A 40 9.85 -17.70 16.19
C GLY A 40 8.95 -17.59 14.96
N ARG A 41 8.23 -16.47 14.80
CA ARG A 41 7.27 -16.28 13.70
C ARG A 41 7.86 -15.48 12.54
N SER A 42 7.87 -16.10 11.36
CA SER A 42 8.27 -15.48 10.10
C SER A 42 7.13 -14.62 9.54
N CYS A 43 7.48 -13.62 8.73
CA CYS A 43 6.60 -12.77 7.93
C CYS A 43 5.57 -13.54 7.12
N PHE A 44 5.91 -14.77 6.69
CA PHE A 44 4.99 -15.69 6.01
C PHE A 44 4.60 -16.92 6.85
N GLY A 45 5.16 -17.06 8.05
CA GLY A 45 5.03 -18.26 8.88
C GLY A 45 3.73 -18.33 9.68
N GLU A 46 3.01 -17.22 9.83
CA GLU A 46 1.78 -17.16 10.60
C GLU A 46 0.66 -16.52 9.79
N GLY A 47 -0.54 -17.11 9.78
CA GLY A 47 -1.58 -16.73 8.80
C GLY A 47 -1.97 -15.25 8.81
N ARG A 48 -1.94 -14.59 9.97
CA ARG A 48 -2.32 -13.17 10.10
C ARG A 48 -1.22 -12.23 9.61
N LEU A 49 0.03 -12.46 10.04
CA LEU A 49 1.20 -11.73 9.54
C LEU A 49 1.43 -11.99 8.05
N GLY A 50 1.27 -13.24 7.62
CA GLY A 50 1.41 -13.70 6.25
C GLY A 50 0.41 -13.04 5.30
N PHE A 51 -0.84 -12.88 5.72
CA PHE A 51 -1.83 -12.12 4.94
C PHE A 51 -1.40 -10.66 4.75
N CYS A 52 -1.02 -9.98 5.83
CA CYS A 52 -0.65 -8.57 5.78
C CYS A 52 0.65 -8.34 4.97
N SER A 53 1.67 -9.17 5.20
CA SER A 53 2.94 -9.13 4.48
C SER A 53 2.77 -9.47 3.00
N GLY A 54 2.02 -10.52 2.68
CA GLY A 54 1.76 -10.94 1.30
C GLY A 54 0.93 -9.93 0.53
N LEU A 55 -0.15 -9.40 1.14
CA LEU A 55 -0.96 -8.35 0.55
C LEU A 55 -0.10 -7.12 0.24
N ASN A 56 0.69 -6.65 1.20
CA ASN A 56 1.55 -5.48 1.02
C ASN A 56 2.57 -5.69 -0.11
N PHE A 57 3.16 -6.88 -0.22
CA PHE A 57 4.10 -7.19 -1.29
C PHE A 57 3.47 -7.13 -2.68
N VAL A 58 2.28 -7.75 -2.84
CA VAL A 58 1.53 -7.74 -4.10
C VAL A 58 1.11 -6.31 -4.47
N VAL A 59 0.65 -5.54 -3.48
CA VAL A 59 0.19 -4.16 -3.67
C VAL A 59 1.33 -3.26 -4.13
N VAL A 60 2.52 -3.35 -3.52
CA VAL A 60 3.70 -2.58 -3.94
C VAL A 60 4.02 -2.83 -5.40
N ILE A 61 4.04 -4.10 -5.83
CA ILE A 61 4.29 -4.46 -7.24
C ILE A 61 3.25 -3.82 -8.16
N ILE A 62 1.96 -3.94 -7.82
CA ILE A 62 0.89 -3.36 -8.64
C ILE A 62 1.00 -1.83 -8.68
N ASN A 63 1.32 -1.17 -7.56
CA ASN A 63 1.50 0.27 -7.50
C ASN A 63 2.68 0.75 -8.36
N ILE A 64 3.79 0.01 -8.39
CA ILE A 64 4.92 0.30 -9.29
C ILE A 64 4.48 0.18 -10.75
N VAL A 65 3.76 -0.89 -11.10
CA VAL A 65 3.27 -1.10 -12.48
C VAL A 65 2.31 0.02 -12.89
N LEU A 66 1.34 0.38 -12.05
CA LEU A 66 0.39 1.46 -12.33
C LEU A 66 1.08 2.82 -12.43
N PHE A 67 2.09 3.07 -11.61
CA PHE A 67 2.90 4.27 -11.69
C PHE A 67 3.61 4.38 -13.05
N VAL A 68 4.24 3.30 -13.53
CA VAL A 68 4.88 3.27 -14.86
C VAL A 68 3.85 3.48 -15.98
N ILE A 69 2.70 2.80 -15.93
CA ILE A 69 1.64 2.93 -16.94
C ILE A 69 1.11 4.37 -17.04
N ASN A 70 0.87 5.01 -15.89
CA ASN A 70 0.40 6.40 -15.82
C ASN A 70 1.49 7.40 -16.26
N PHE A 71 2.76 7.10 -15.97
CA PHE A 71 3.89 7.89 -16.43
C PHE A 71 4.07 7.86 -17.97
N LEU A 72 3.77 6.72 -18.59
CA LEU A 72 3.75 6.54 -20.06
C LEU A 72 2.45 7.03 -20.71
N ASN A 73 1.58 7.70 -19.95
CA ASN A 73 0.33 8.29 -20.40
C ASN A 73 -0.69 7.30 -21.03
N ILE A 74 -0.61 6.01 -20.68
CA ILE A 74 -1.57 4.96 -21.13
C ILE A 74 -2.79 4.96 -20.18
N ALA A 75 -3.26 6.15 -19.81
CA ALA A 75 -4.13 6.40 -18.64
C ALA A 75 -5.37 5.48 -18.60
N SER A 76 -5.33 4.44 -17.77
CA SER A 76 -6.45 3.50 -17.56
C SER A 76 -7.18 3.79 -16.24
N LEU A 77 -7.76 4.99 -16.14
CA LEU A 77 -8.46 5.49 -14.94
C LEU A 77 -9.49 4.50 -14.35
N LYS A 78 -10.19 3.73 -15.19
CA LYS A 78 -11.17 2.74 -14.73
C LYS A 78 -10.52 1.57 -13.98
N LEU A 79 -9.36 1.10 -14.45
CA LEU A 79 -8.65 -0.02 -13.85
C LEU A 79 -8.02 0.41 -12.52
N GLU A 80 -7.44 1.60 -12.50
CA GLU A 80 -6.88 2.21 -11.28
C GLU A 80 -7.96 2.42 -10.20
N ARG A 81 -9.14 2.92 -10.58
CA ARG A 81 -10.27 3.09 -9.65
C ARG A 81 -10.72 1.77 -9.02
N THR A 82 -10.91 0.73 -9.83
CA THR A 82 -11.33 -0.59 -9.31
C THR A 82 -10.26 -1.17 -8.38
N TYR A 83 -8.99 -1.07 -8.78
CA TYR A 83 -7.88 -1.52 -7.96
C TYR A 83 -7.80 -0.78 -6.62
N SER A 84 -7.86 0.55 -6.60
CA SER A 84 -7.74 1.33 -5.37
C SER A 84 -8.89 1.04 -4.39
N VAL A 85 -10.11 0.77 -4.89
CA VAL A 85 -11.24 0.35 -4.04
C VAL A 85 -10.98 -1.02 -3.43
N ILE A 86 -10.53 -2.00 -4.22
CA ILE A 86 -10.24 -3.36 -3.73
C ILE A 86 -9.10 -3.30 -2.70
N ALA A 87 -8.01 -2.58 -3.01
CA ALA A 87 -6.88 -2.41 -2.11
C ALA A 87 -7.31 -1.76 -0.78
N CYS A 88 -8.13 -0.71 -0.82
CA CYS A 88 -8.66 -0.05 0.37
C CYS A 88 -9.38 -1.04 1.30
N VAL A 89 -10.26 -1.89 0.77
CA VAL A 89 -10.97 -2.90 1.57
C VAL A 89 -10.02 -3.95 2.14
N LEU A 90 -9.05 -4.41 1.35
CA LEU A 90 -8.07 -5.42 1.81
C LEU A 90 -7.16 -4.86 2.91
N PHE A 91 -6.72 -3.60 2.81
CA PHE A 91 -5.92 -2.93 3.85
C PHE A 91 -6.72 -2.63 5.11
N LEU A 92 -8.03 -2.38 5.00
CA LEU A 92 -8.91 -2.30 6.17
C LEU A 92 -8.88 -3.63 6.96
N ILE A 93 -9.04 -4.75 6.27
CA ILE A 93 -8.99 -6.09 6.89
C ILE A 93 -7.59 -6.35 7.49
N ALA A 94 -6.53 -6.02 6.75
CA ALA A 94 -5.15 -6.15 7.22
C ALA A 94 -4.90 -5.33 8.50
N SER A 95 -5.45 -4.11 8.58
CA SER A 95 -5.33 -3.26 9.77
C SER A 95 -5.94 -3.91 11.02
N ALA A 96 -7.14 -4.50 10.89
CA ALA A 96 -7.80 -5.20 11.98
C ALA A 96 -7.03 -6.44 12.44
N LEU A 97 -6.50 -7.22 11.49
CA LEU A 97 -5.67 -8.40 11.79
C LEU A 97 -4.36 -8.03 12.50
N MET A 98 -3.72 -6.93 12.11
CA MET A 98 -2.50 -6.44 12.76
C MET A 98 -2.75 -5.93 14.18
N ILE A 99 -3.88 -5.24 14.41
CA ILE A 99 -4.28 -4.82 15.76
C ILE A 99 -4.53 -6.04 16.64
N TRP A 100 -5.26 -7.04 16.13
CA TRP A 100 -5.45 -8.30 16.85
C TRP A 100 -4.10 -8.94 17.21
N PHE A 101 -3.19 -9.02 16.25
CA PHE A 101 -1.87 -9.60 16.44
C PHE A 101 -1.05 -8.87 17.52
N LEU A 102 -1.14 -7.55 17.55
CA LEU A 102 -0.48 -6.70 18.52
C LEU A 102 -0.97 -6.97 19.95
N ILE A 103 -2.28 -7.19 20.13
CA ILE A 103 -2.88 -7.54 21.43
C ILE A 103 -2.43 -8.93 21.88
N GLU A 104 -2.45 -9.92 20.98
CA GLU A 104 -2.13 -11.32 21.32
C GLU A 104 -0.67 -11.50 21.73
N VAL A 105 0.25 -10.88 21.00
CA VAL A 105 1.69 -11.05 21.26
C VAL A 105 2.12 -10.31 22.53
N ASN A 106 1.32 -9.35 23.02
CA ASN A 106 1.52 -8.58 24.27
C ASN A 106 3.00 -8.27 24.59
N SER A 107 3.76 -7.92 23.56
CA SER A 107 5.21 -7.76 23.64
C SER A 107 5.53 -6.34 23.21
N ASN A 108 6.35 -5.66 24.01
CA ASN A 108 6.77 -4.27 23.82
C ASN A 108 7.74 -4.10 22.63
N ARG A 109 7.39 -4.68 21.47
CA ARG A 109 8.16 -4.64 20.24
C ARG A 109 7.72 -3.41 19.46
N GLY A 110 8.39 -2.29 19.67
CA GLY A 110 8.11 -1.03 18.96
C GLY A 110 8.04 -1.17 17.43
N TRP A 111 8.76 -2.14 16.86
CA TRP A 111 8.70 -2.47 15.43
C TRP A 111 7.33 -2.98 14.95
N LEU A 112 6.63 -3.78 15.77
CA LEU A 112 5.31 -4.31 15.44
C LEU A 112 4.26 -3.19 15.52
N VAL A 113 4.39 -2.32 16.53
CA VAL A 113 3.58 -1.09 16.64
C VAL A 113 3.81 -0.20 15.41
N GLY A 114 5.06 0.02 15.02
CA GLY A 114 5.41 0.80 13.83
C GLY A 114 4.82 0.22 12.54
N ALA A 115 4.92 -1.10 12.34
CA ALA A 115 4.31 -1.77 11.19
C ALA A 115 2.78 -1.63 11.16
N THR A 116 2.11 -1.77 12.31
CA THR A 116 0.65 -1.57 12.42
C THR A 116 0.25 -0.14 12.06
N VAL A 117 0.97 0.87 12.58
CA VAL A 117 0.69 2.29 12.27
C VAL A 117 0.88 2.57 10.78
N LEU A 118 1.93 2.02 10.16
CA LEU A 118 2.17 2.20 8.73
C LEU A 118 1.13 1.50 7.86
N ILE A 119 0.63 0.33 8.25
CA ILE A 119 -0.48 -0.34 7.55
C ILE A 119 -1.77 0.49 7.64
N ILE A 120 -2.03 1.13 8.78
CA ILE A 120 -3.16 2.07 8.93
C ILE A 120 -2.94 3.31 8.05
N ALA A 121 -1.72 3.83 7.98
CA ALA A 121 -1.39 4.96 7.11
C ALA A 121 -1.58 4.61 5.62
N GLU A 122 -1.18 3.40 5.20
CA GLU A 122 -1.45 2.85 3.86
C GLU A 122 -2.95 2.79 3.56
N PHE A 123 -3.75 2.28 4.50
CA PHE A 123 -5.21 2.31 4.35
C PHE A 123 -5.74 3.73 4.13
N LEU A 124 -5.27 4.72 4.89
CA LEU A 124 -5.69 6.12 4.74
C LEU A 124 -5.25 6.70 3.39
N LEU A 125 -4.06 6.34 2.91
CA LEU A 125 -3.57 6.73 1.58
C LEU A 125 -4.45 6.13 0.47
N PHE A 126 -4.83 4.85 0.56
CA PHE A 126 -5.74 4.23 -0.39
C PHE A 126 -7.14 4.86 -0.36
N LEU A 127 -7.64 5.21 0.83
CA LEU A 127 -8.91 5.92 0.96
C LEU A 127 -8.85 7.29 0.28
N TRP A 128 -7.75 8.01 0.45
CA TRP A 128 -7.54 9.30 -0.21
C TRP A 128 -7.43 9.15 -1.74
N ASP A 129 -6.69 8.14 -2.22
CA ASP A 129 -6.58 7.83 -3.64
C ASP A 129 -7.95 7.52 -4.27
N VAL A 130 -8.78 6.73 -3.59
CA VAL A 130 -10.17 6.47 -4.02
C VAL A 130 -10.97 7.77 -4.12
N LYS A 131 -10.87 8.67 -3.14
CA LYS A 131 -11.58 9.97 -3.17
C LYS A 131 -11.16 10.84 -4.34
N ILE A 132 -9.87 10.91 -4.66
CA ILE A 132 -9.40 11.66 -5.83
C ILE A 132 -9.92 11.01 -7.12
N LEU A 133 -9.89 9.67 -7.21
CA LEU A 133 -10.37 8.94 -8.39
C LEU A 133 -11.89 8.99 -8.58
N GLN A 134 -12.65 9.29 -7.52
CA GLN A 134 -14.09 9.56 -7.57
C GLN A 134 -14.43 11.02 -7.91
N GLY A 135 -13.43 11.91 -7.91
CA GLY A 135 -13.62 13.34 -8.19
C GLY A 135 -14.07 14.16 -6.98
N GLU A 136 -14.03 13.57 -5.77
CA GLU A 136 -14.44 14.24 -4.52
C GLU A 136 -13.32 15.11 -3.91
N ALA A 137 -12.07 14.93 -4.37
CA ALA A 137 -10.90 15.65 -3.88
C ALA A 137 -10.06 16.22 -5.05
N SER A 138 -9.45 17.39 -4.85
CA SER A 138 -8.64 18.06 -5.87
C SER A 138 -7.31 17.34 -6.12
N ASN A 139 -6.96 17.25 -7.41
CA ASN A 139 -5.62 16.83 -7.86
C ASN A 139 -4.53 17.83 -7.54
#